data_AF-A0A7V1LR59-F1
#
_entry.id   AF-A0A7V1LR59-F1
#
_cell.length_a   1.000
_cell.length_b   1.000
_cell.length_c   1.000
_cell.angle_alpha   90.00
_cell.angle_beta   90.00
_cell.angle_gamma   90.00
#
_symmetry.space_group_name_H-M   'P 1'
#
loop_
_entity.id
_entity.type
_entity.pdbx_description
1 polymer ?
#
loop_
_entity_poly.entity_id
_entity_poly.type
_entity_poly.pdbx_seq_one_letter_code
_entity_poly.pdbx_strand_id
1 'polypeptide(L)' 'MRKYLTNDEVIIIHKNLIDEFGGLHGIRDNNSLESAVMRSQSGYYEDIYEEASALMESLASNHSFVDGNKRISFFAT' A
#
# COMPACT_ATOMS: atom_id res chain seq x y z
N MET A 1 -3.21 2.43 20.76
CA MET A 1 -2.12 1.76 20.01
C MET A 1 -2.49 1.83 18.54
N ARG A 2 -1.61 2.38 17.70
CA ARG A 2 -1.84 2.42 16.24
C ARG A 2 -1.77 0.99 15.71
N LYS A 3 -2.65 0.66 14.77
CA LYS A 3 -2.63 -0.61 14.03
C LYS A 3 -2.21 -0.27 12.61
N TYR A 4 -1.13 -0.88 12.16
CA TYR A 4 -0.61 -0.69 10.82
C TYR A 4 -0.89 -1.93 9.99
N LEU A 5 -1.06 -1.74 8.69
CA LEU A 5 -1.14 -2.84 7.75
C LEU A 5 0.22 -3.52 7.62
N THR A 6 0.18 -4.84 7.50
CA THR A 6 1.32 -5.66 7.08
C THR A 6 1.40 -5.75 5.55
N ASN A 7 2.57 -6.11 5.02
CA ASN A 7 2.71 -6.36 3.57
C ASN A 7 1.72 -7.40 3.07
N ASP A 8 1.53 -8.50 3.83
CA ASP A 8 0.62 -9.57 3.46
C ASP A 8 -0.84 -9.09 3.41
N GLU A 9 -1.27 -8.26 4.36
CA GLU A 9 -2.60 -7.65 4.33
C GLU A 9 -2.78 -6.75 3.10
N VAL A 10 -1.78 -5.94 2.75
CA VAL A 10 -1.83 -5.10 1.54
C VAL A 10 -1.90 -5.96 0.28
N ILE A 11 -1.18 -7.08 0.22
CA ILE A 11 -1.24 -8.04 -0.91
C ILE A 11 -2.63 -8.69 -1.00
N ILE A 12 -3.23 -9.08 0.13
CA ILE A 12 -4.56 -9.69 0.17
C ILE A 12 -5.62 -8.66 -0.26
N ILE A 13 -5.57 -7.43 0.24
CA ILE A 13 -6.47 -6.35 -0.17
C ILE A 13 -6.31 -6.11 -1.67
N HIS A 14 -5.08 -5.98 -2.19
CA HIS A 14 -4.83 -5.79 -3.62
C HIS A 14 -5.43 -6.91 -4.45
N LYS A 15 -5.19 -8.17 -4.06
CA LYS A 15 -5.76 -9.34 -4.73
C LYS A 15 -7.28 -9.24 -4.81
N ASN A 16 -7.95 -8.95 -3.70
CA ASN A 16 -9.40 -8.81 -3.66
C ASN A 16 -9.91 -7.68 -4.56
N LEU A 17 -9.19 -6.54 -4.61
CA LEU A 17 -9.54 -5.42 -5.49
C LEU A 17 -9.39 -5.76 -6.97
N ILE A 18 -8.38 -6.54 -7.36
CA ILE A 18 -8.24 -7.02 -8.73
C ILE A 18 -9.32 -8.05 -9.06
N ASP A 19 -9.61 -8.98 -8.13
CA ASP A 19 -10.69 -9.97 -8.28
C ASP A 19 -12.06 -9.29 -8.49
N GLU A 20 -12.34 -8.19 -7.78
CA GLU A 20 -13.62 -7.48 -7.83
C GLU A 20 -13.74 -6.46 -8.98
N PHE A 21 -12.70 -5.65 -9.21
CA PHE A 21 -12.77 -4.51 -10.14
C PHE A 21 -12.00 -4.73 -11.45
N GLY A 22 -11.35 -5.89 -11.61
CA GLY A 22 -10.54 -6.24 -12.77
C GLY A 22 -9.16 -5.58 -12.80
N GLY A 23 -8.32 -6.03 -13.73
CA GLY A 23 -6.93 -5.62 -13.88
C GLY A 23 -5.99 -6.81 -13.90
N LEU A 24 -4.69 -6.56 -13.83
CA LEU A 24 -3.67 -7.62 -13.81
C LEU A 24 -3.19 -7.92 -12.40
N HIS A 25 -3.23 -9.20 -12.02
CA HIS A 25 -2.54 -9.67 -10.82
C HIS A 25 -1.03 -9.56 -10.98
N GLY A 26 -0.35 -9.44 -9.85
CA GLY A 26 1.11 -9.55 -9.78
C GLY A 26 1.74 -8.42 -8.99
N ILE A 27 2.80 -8.77 -8.28
CA ILE A 27 3.70 -7.83 -7.64
C ILE A 27 4.85 -7.60 -8.62
N ARG A 28 5.10 -6.33 -8.96
CA ARG A 28 6.19 -5.92 -9.83
C ARG A 28 7.50 -5.86 -9.05
N ASP A 29 7.46 -5.33 -7.84
CA ASP A 29 8.64 -5.16 -6.98
C ASP A 29 8.24 -5.28 -5.50
N ASN A 30 8.70 -6.33 -4.84
CA ASN A 30 8.44 -6.59 -3.41
C ASN A 30 9.14 -5.60 -2.49
N ASN A 31 10.38 -5.19 -2.81
CA ASN A 31 11.13 -4.26 -1.97
C ASN A 31 10.46 -2.88 -1.99
N SER A 32 9.95 -2.50 -3.15
CA SER A 32 9.18 -1.28 -3.35
C SER A 32 7.87 -1.29 -2.54
N LEU A 33 7.18 -2.43 -2.47
CA LEU A 33 5.97 -2.59 -1.66
C LEU A 33 6.29 -2.50 -0.17
N GLU A 34 7.30 -3.24 0.29
CA GLU A 34 7.73 -3.25 1.69
C GLU A 34 8.14 -1.85 2.14
N SER A 35 8.89 -1.12 1.30
CA SER A 35 9.27 0.26 1.58
C SER A 35 8.05 1.17 1.74
N ALA A 36 7.01 1.02 0.91
CA ALA A 36 5.80 1.83 1.01
C ALA A 36 5.07 1.60 2.35
N VAL A 37 4.90 0.34 2.74
CA VAL A 37 4.19 -0.03 3.97
C VAL A 37 4.97 0.40 5.21
N MET A 38 6.29 0.15 5.24
CA MET A 38 7.15 0.47 6.37
C MET A 38 7.36 1.97 6.56
N ARG A 39 7.31 2.77 5.50
CA ARG A 39 7.52 4.24 5.59
C ARG A 39 6.55 4.89 6.56
N SER A 40 5.26 4.51 6.52
CA SER A 40 4.23 5.01 7.44
C SER A 40 4.47 4.66 8.91
N GLN A 41 5.32 3.66 9.19
CA GLN A 41 5.60 3.10 10.52
C GLN A 41 6.97 3.54 11.06
N SER A 42 7.67 4.40 10.33
CA SER A 42 9.06 4.80 10.62
C SER A 42 9.23 5.63 11.90
N GLY A 43 8.14 6.18 12.45
CA GLY A 43 8.18 7.13 13.57
C GLY A 43 8.66 8.54 13.18
N TYR A 44 8.82 8.81 11.88
CA TYR A 44 9.21 10.13 11.37
C TYR A 44 8.05 11.15 11.38
N TYR A 45 6.82 10.69 11.25
CA TYR A 45 5.63 11.52 11.07
C TYR A 45 4.99 11.92 12.40
N GLU A 46 4.47 13.16 12.46
CA GLU A 46 3.96 13.74 13.71
C GLU A 46 2.61 13.14 14.11
N ASP A 47 1.75 12.87 13.13
CA ASP A 47 0.40 12.35 13.36
C ASP A 47 -0.02 11.24 12.39
N ILE A 48 -1.22 10.70 12.61
CA ILE A 48 -1.76 9.60 11.81
C ILE A 48 -2.12 10.03 10.39
N TYR A 49 -2.43 11.30 10.16
CA TYR A 49 -2.78 11.81 8.84
C TYR A 49 -1.54 11.89 7.95
N GLU A 50 -0.40 12.27 8.51
CA GLU A 50 0.88 12.23 7.82
C GLU A 50 1.34 10.79 7.52
N GLU A 51 1.21 9.87 8.48
CA GLU A 51 1.51 8.44 8.26
C GLU A 51 0.64 7.86 7.13
N ALA A 52 -0.66 8.15 7.15
CA ALA A 52 -1.62 7.73 6.14
C ALA A 52 -1.29 8.35 4.77
N SER A 53 -0.96 9.65 4.73
CA SER A 53 -0.58 10.33 3.49
C SER A 53 0.69 9.74 2.89
N ALA A 54 1.68 9.38 3.72
CA ALA A 54 2.90 8.73 3.29
C ALA A 54 2.65 7.32 2.72
N LEU A 55 1.75 6.55 3.33
CA LEU A 55 1.32 5.24 2.84
C LEU A 55 0.63 5.37 1.47
N MET A 56 -0.36 6.27 1.37
CA MET A 56 -1.13 6.51 0.16
C MET A 56 -0.24 6.94 -1.00
N GLU A 57 0.63 7.93 -0.77
CA GLU A 57 1.54 8.44 -1.79
C GLU A 57 2.47 7.32 -2.27
N SER A 58 3.11 6.62 -1.33
CA SER A 58 4.06 5.54 -1.67
C SER A 58 3.39 4.43 -2.47
N LEU A 59 2.22 3.93 -2.05
CA LEU A 59 1.51 2.86 -2.78
C LEU A 59 1.06 3.32 -4.18
N ALA A 60 0.70 4.60 -4.35
CA ALA A 60 0.29 5.14 -5.63
C ALA A 60 1.47 5.36 -6.59
N SER A 61 2.61 5.84 -6.09
CA SER A 61 3.75 6.30 -6.89
C SER A 61 4.84 5.24 -7.10
N ASN A 62 5.03 4.33 -6.15
CA ASN A 62 6.06 3.30 -6.23
C ASN A 62 5.78 2.27 -7.34
N HIS A 63 4.51 2.13 -7.73
CA HIS A 63 4.05 1.15 -8.71
C HIS A 63 4.48 -0.30 -8.37
N SER A 64 4.37 -0.68 -7.10
CA SER A 64 4.85 -1.98 -6.61
C SER A 64 4.05 -3.17 -7.16
N PHE A 65 2.82 -2.95 -7.64
CA PHE A 65 1.99 -3.94 -8.33
C PHE A 65 2.00 -3.73 -9.85
N VAL A 66 1.74 -4.81 -10.59
CA VAL A 66 1.64 -4.77 -12.07
C VAL A 66 0.51 -3.84 -12.53
N ASP A 67 -0.62 -3.87 -11.81
CA ASP A 67 -1.77 -2.98 -12.01
C ASP A 67 -2.44 -2.70 -10.65
N GLY A 68 -3.38 -1.76 -10.57
CA GLY A 68 -4.19 -1.52 -9.38
C GLY A 68 -3.55 -0.62 -8.32
N ASN A 69 -2.35 -0.08 -8.54
CA ASN A 69 -1.60 0.75 -7.58
C ASN A 69 -2.42 1.90 -6.96
N LYS A 70 -3.18 2.65 -7.79
CA LYS A 70 -4.04 3.75 -7.32
C LYS A 70 -5.24 3.28 -6.48
N ARG A 71 -5.72 2.06 -6.73
CA ARG A 71 -6.86 1.48 -6.00
C ARG A 71 -6.38 0.98 -4.64
N ILE A 72 -5.30 0.20 -4.62
CA ILE A 72 -4.75 -0.26 -3.34
C ILE A 72 -4.29 0.91 -2.47
N SER A 73 -3.71 1.97 -3.04
CA SER A 73 -3.33 3.16 -2.27
C SER A 73 -4.52 3.82 -1.57
N PHE A 74 -5.68 3.86 -2.23
CA PHE A 74 -6.90 4.44 -1.66
C PHE A 74 -7.54 3.54 -0.60
N PHE A 75 -7.54 2.22 -0.80
CA PHE A 75 -8.19 1.27 0.12
C PHE A 75 -7.32 0.89 1.33
N ALA A 76 -6.00 1.02 1.22
CA ALA A 76 -5.06 0.70 2.30
C ALA A 76 -4.78 1.87 3.25
N THR A 77 -5.35 3.05 2.99
CA THR A 77 -5.14 4.29 3.75
C THR A 77 -6.43 4.68 4.47
#